data_AF-A0A438HMN5-F1
#
_entry.id   AF-A0A438HMN5-F1
#
_cell.length_a   1.000
_cell.length_b   1.000
_cell.length_c   1.000
_cell.angle_alpha   90.00
_cell.angle_beta   90.00
_cell.angle_gamma   90.00
#
_symmetry.space_group_name_H-M   'P 1'
#
loop_
_entity.id
_entity.type
_entity.pdbx_description
1 polymer ?
#
loop_
_entity_poly.entity_id
_entity_poly.type
_entity_poly.pdbx_seq_one_letter_code
_entity_poly.pdbx_strand_id
1 'polypeptide(L)'
;MKQICPEEIRHVHAPPRGWGSRPVTLIPGDGIGPLVTGAVEQVMDAMHAPVYFERYEVHGDMKKVPEEVLDSIRKNKVCLKGGLATPMGGGVSSLNVQLRKELDLYASLVNCFNLPGLPTRHQNVDIVVIRENTEGEYSGLEHEVVPGVVESLKVITKFCSERIAKYAFEYAYLNNRKKVTAVHKANIMKLADGLFLESCREVATKYPGIKYSEIIVDNCCMQLVSKPEQFDVMVTPNLYGNLVANTAAGIAGGTGVMPGGAGVSVFVPTPIFALDSPAAGNVGADHAVFEQGASAGNVGHQKLVEQKKANPVALLLSSAMMLRHLQFPSFADRLETAVKRVISEGKYRTKDLGETVAPKRSLMQS
;
A
#
# COMPACT_ATOMS: atom_id res chain seq x y z
N MET A 1 15.45 -45.81 -7.81
CA MET A 1 14.19 -45.18 -8.26
C MET A 1 13.15 -45.35 -7.17
N LYS A 2 12.79 -44.27 -6.47
CA LYS A 2 11.44 -44.06 -5.92
C LYS A 2 11.29 -42.56 -5.62
N GLN A 3 10.17 -42.05 -6.10
CA GLN A 3 9.89 -40.66 -6.41
C GLN A 3 9.30 -39.94 -5.19
N ILE A 4 9.61 -38.65 -5.10
CA ILE A 4 9.18 -37.65 -4.13
C ILE A 4 7.66 -37.46 -4.21
N CYS A 5 6.98 -37.33 -3.06
CA CYS A 5 5.64 -36.73 -2.95
C CYS A 5 5.76 -35.44 -2.11
N PRO A 6 5.39 -34.26 -2.63
CA PRO A 6 5.21 -33.06 -1.82
C PRO A 6 3.84 -33.08 -1.13
N GLU A 7 3.82 -32.63 0.12
CA GLU A 7 2.63 -32.54 0.98
C GLU A 7 1.58 -31.58 0.42
N GLU A 8 0.32 -32.00 0.56
CA GLU A 8 -0.89 -31.36 0.03
C GLU A 8 -1.17 -29.99 0.66
N ILE A 9 -1.26 -28.96 -0.18
CA ILE A 9 -1.85 -27.66 0.17
C ILE A 9 -3.34 -27.88 0.41
N ARG A 10 -3.77 -27.82 1.67
CA ARG A 10 -5.18 -28.01 2.07
C ARG A 10 -6.02 -26.80 1.65
N HIS A 11 -6.89 -26.99 0.67
CA HIS A 11 -7.99 -26.06 0.38
C HIS A 11 -9.01 -26.04 1.54
N VAL A 12 -9.04 -24.96 2.31
CA VAL A 12 -10.08 -24.73 3.33
C VAL A 12 -11.34 -24.16 2.64
N HIS A 13 -12.50 -24.76 2.91
CA HIS A 13 -13.79 -24.51 2.26
C HIS A 13 -14.18 -23.02 2.14
N ALA A 14 -14.50 -22.58 0.91
CA ALA A 14 -15.17 -21.32 0.63
C ALA A 14 -16.69 -21.45 0.80
N PRO A 15 -17.40 -20.43 1.34
CA PRO A 15 -18.86 -20.43 1.46
C PRO A 15 -19.56 -20.40 0.08
N PRO A 16 -20.88 -20.70 0.01
CA PRO A 16 -21.58 -20.95 -1.25
C PRO A 16 -21.59 -19.73 -2.17
N ARG A 17 -21.43 -19.98 -3.48
CA ARG A 17 -21.45 -18.99 -4.55
C ARG A 17 -22.80 -18.27 -4.62
N GLY A 18 -22.92 -17.13 -3.95
CA GLY A 18 -24.03 -16.20 -4.11
C GLY A 18 -23.83 -15.28 -5.32
N TRP A 19 -24.90 -15.00 -6.04
CA TRP A 19 -24.92 -14.02 -7.12
C TRP A 19 -24.57 -12.63 -6.53
N GLY A 20 -23.38 -12.11 -6.85
CA GLY A 20 -22.90 -10.80 -6.41
C GLY A 20 -21.67 -10.78 -5.49
N SER A 21 -21.18 -11.94 -5.02
CA SER A 21 -19.94 -11.99 -4.23
C SER A 21 -18.70 -12.02 -5.14
N ARG A 22 -17.68 -11.19 -4.85
CA ARG A 22 -16.44 -11.11 -5.64
C ARG A 22 -15.31 -11.93 -5.01
N PRO A 23 -14.57 -12.73 -5.80
CA PRO A 23 -13.35 -13.39 -5.33
C PRO A 23 -12.26 -12.37 -5.02
N VAL A 24 -11.54 -12.58 -3.93
CA VAL A 24 -10.32 -11.84 -3.58
C VAL A 24 -9.23 -12.83 -3.22
N THR A 25 -8.06 -12.74 -3.85
CA THR A 25 -6.90 -13.54 -3.45
C THR A 25 -6.38 -13.04 -2.11
N LEU A 26 -6.28 -13.91 -1.11
CA LEU A 26 -5.78 -13.58 0.23
C LEU A 26 -4.41 -14.21 0.45
N ILE A 27 -3.41 -13.38 0.73
CA ILE A 27 -2.08 -13.83 1.15
C ILE A 27 -1.90 -13.44 2.62
N PRO A 28 -1.96 -14.39 3.56
CA PRO A 28 -1.83 -14.14 5.00
C PRO A 28 -0.49 -13.49 5.36
N GLY A 29 0.58 -13.94 4.69
CA GLY A 29 1.95 -13.50 4.91
C GLY A 29 2.56 -14.03 6.21
N ASP A 30 3.62 -13.37 6.66
CA ASP A 30 4.47 -13.79 7.78
C ASP A 30 4.22 -12.97 9.05
N GLY A 31 4.78 -13.45 10.16
CA GLY A 31 4.81 -12.73 11.43
C GLY A 31 3.40 -12.45 11.96
N ILE A 32 3.04 -11.16 12.09
CA ILE A 32 1.69 -10.75 12.51
C ILE A 32 0.64 -10.86 11.40
N GLY A 33 1.04 -11.11 10.16
CA GLY A 33 0.20 -11.19 8.96
C GLY A 33 -1.04 -12.08 9.13
N PRO A 34 -0.89 -13.35 9.55
CA PRO A 34 -2.02 -14.25 9.78
C PRO A 34 -3.01 -13.76 10.85
N LEU A 35 -2.53 -13.03 11.87
CA LEU A 35 -3.41 -12.47 12.93
C LEU A 35 -4.25 -11.31 12.39
N VAL A 36 -3.64 -10.41 11.63
CA VAL A 36 -4.35 -9.24 11.09
C VAL A 36 -5.27 -9.61 9.93
N THR A 37 -4.88 -10.55 9.09
CA THR A 37 -5.72 -11.06 7.99
C THR A 37 -6.90 -11.86 8.53
N GLY A 38 -6.69 -12.70 9.55
CA GLY A 38 -7.79 -13.39 10.23
C GLY A 38 -8.79 -12.42 10.88
N ALA A 39 -8.33 -11.30 11.44
CA ALA A 39 -9.23 -10.26 11.96
C ALA A 39 -10.05 -9.59 10.85
N VAL A 40 -9.46 -9.35 9.66
CA VAL A 40 -10.20 -8.86 8.49
C VAL A 40 -11.25 -9.87 8.06
N GLU A 41 -10.92 -11.16 7.96
CA GLU A 41 -11.88 -12.20 7.58
C GLU A 41 -13.09 -12.23 8.53
N GLN A 42 -12.85 -12.15 9.85
CA GLN A 42 -13.93 -12.10 10.86
C GLN A 42 -14.82 -10.87 10.71
N VAL A 43 -14.23 -9.69 10.49
CA VAL A 43 -15.00 -8.44 10.30
C VAL A 43 -15.81 -8.48 9.01
N MET A 44 -15.24 -9.00 7.92
CA MET A 44 -15.91 -9.14 6.62
C MET A 44 -17.10 -10.10 6.69
N ASP A 45 -16.96 -11.21 7.42
CA ASP A 45 -18.05 -12.16 7.65
C ASP A 45 -19.16 -11.53 8.52
N ALA A 46 -18.78 -10.87 9.62
CA ALA A 46 -19.73 -10.21 10.53
C ALA A 46 -20.54 -9.08 9.87
N MET A 47 -19.96 -8.38 8.89
CA MET A 47 -20.67 -7.36 8.12
C MET A 47 -21.42 -7.90 6.91
N HIS A 48 -21.31 -9.21 6.63
CA HIS A 48 -21.80 -9.90 5.44
C HIS A 48 -21.35 -9.20 4.15
N ALA A 49 -20.05 -8.91 4.06
CA ALA A 49 -19.48 -8.27 2.87
C ALA A 49 -19.63 -9.20 1.64
N PRO A 50 -19.93 -8.66 0.44
CA PRO A 50 -20.07 -9.44 -0.79
C PRO A 50 -18.71 -9.81 -1.39
N VAL A 51 -17.83 -10.39 -0.58
CA VAL A 51 -16.51 -10.87 -0.98
C VAL A 51 -16.25 -12.25 -0.38
N TYR A 52 -15.49 -13.08 -1.08
CA TYR A 52 -14.96 -14.31 -0.52
C TYR A 52 -13.46 -14.41 -0.80
N PHE A 53 -12.72 -14.95 0.17
CA PHE A 53 -11.27 -15.02 0.10
C PHE A 53 -10.78 -16.37 -0.43
N GLU A 54 -9.95 -16.34 -1.47
CA GLU A 54 -9.18 -17.49 -1.95
C GLU A 54 -7.80 -17.41 -1.29
N ARG A 55 -7.59 -18.20 -0.23
CA ARG A 55 -6.39 -18.13 0.61
C ARG A 55 -5.22 -18.92 0.02
N TYR A 56 -4.05 -18.28 -0.03
CA TYR A 56 -2.78 -18.89 -0.45
C TYR A 56 -1.69 -18.61 0.58
N GLU A 57 -1.04 -19.67 1.08
CA GLU A 57 0.08 -19.55 2.00
C GLU A 57 1.36 -19.20 1.22
N VAL A 58 1.82 -17.96 1.38
CA VAL A 58 3.07 -17.47 0.80
C VAL A 58 3.91 -16.87 1.91
N HIS A 59 5.17 -17.31 1.96
CA HIS A 59 6.14 -16.91 2.98
C HIS A 59 7.34 -16.20 2.34
N GLY A 60 7.87 -15.20 3.03
CA GLY A 60 8.95 -14.33 2.56
C GLY A 60 10.30 -15.02 2.32
N ASP A 61 10.49 -16.22 2.87
CA ASP A 61 11.67 -17.06 2.69
C ASP A 61 11.61 -17.94 1.42
N MET A 62 10.45 -17.97 0.74
CA MET A 62 10.31 -18.67 -0.53
C MET A 62 11.18 -17.99 -1.60
N LYS A 63 11.74 -18.80 -2.51
CA LYS A 63 12.60 -18.30 -3.59
C LYS A 63 11.86 -17.45 -4.62
N LYS A 64 10.59 -17.76 -4.85
CA LYS A 64 9.71 -17.07 -5.78
C LYS A 64 8.26 -17.20 -5.35
N VAL A 65 7.43 -16.26 -5.77
CA VAL A 65 5.97 -16.36 -5.67
C VAL A 65 5.51 -17.58 -6.49
N PRO A 66 4.68 -18.48 -5.93
CA PRO A 66 4.10 -19.58 -6.69
C PRO A 66 3.25 -19.08 -7.87
N GLU A 67 3.33 -19.76 -9.02
CA GLU A 67 2.60 -19.34 -10.22
C GLU A 67 1.08 -19.38 -10.01
N GLU A 68 0.57 -20.35 -9.24
CA GLU A 68 -0.85 -20.44 -8.89
C GLU A 68 -1.38 -19.18 -8.18
N VAL A 69 -0.52 -18.49 -7.41
CA VAL A 69 -0.87 -17.26 -6.71
C VAL A 69 -0.92 -16.11 -7.72
N LEU A 70 0.06 -16.02 -8.62
CA LEU A 70 0.05 -15.03 -9.69
C LEU A 70 -1.18 -15.21 -10.59
N ASP A 71 -1.53 -16.44 -10.93
CA ASP A 71 -2.71 -16.77 -11.73
C ASP A 71 -4.01 -16.45 -11.00
N SER A 72 -4.09 -16.71 -9.69
CA SER A 72 -5.22 -16.28 -8.86
C SER A 72 -5.36 -14.76 -8.87
N ILE A 73 -4.27 -14.01 -8.68
CA ILE A 73 -4.31 -12.53 -8.72
C ILE A 73 -4.68 -12.04 -10.12
N ARG A 74 -4.14 -12.65 -11.19
CA ARG A 74 -4.47 -12.31 -12.57
C ARG A 74 -5.94 -12.57 -12.89
N LYS A 75 -6.52 -13.63 -12.36
CA LYS A 75 -7.93 -14.00 -12.54
C LYS A 75 -8.86 -13.11 -11.72
N ASN A 76 -8.57 -12.93 -10.44
CA ASN A 76 -9.43 -12.21 -9.50
C ASN A 76 -9.25 -10.69 -9.58
N LYS A 77 -8.14 -10.24 -10.19
CA LYS A 77 -7.76 -8.82 -10.38
C LYS A 77 -7.47 -8.06 -9.07
N VAL A 78 -7.74 -8.68 -7.93
CA VAL A 78 -7.63 -8.08 -6.60
C VAL A 78 -7.00 -9.06 -5.62
N CYS A 79 -6.03 -8.56 -4.85
CA CYS A 79 -5.39 -9.29 -3.76
C CYS A 79 -5.38 -8.46 -2.48
N LEU A 80 -5.65 -9.11 -1.35
CA LEU A 80 -5.37 -8.58 -0.02
C LEU A 80 -4.21 -9.37 0.57
N LYS A 81 -3.14 -8.70 1.01
CA LYS A 81 -1.98 -9.36 1.60
C LYS A 81 -1.57 -8.81 2.95
N GLY A 82 -1.10 -9.70 3.82
CA GLY A 82 -0.32 -9.36 5.00
C GLY A 82 1.15 -9.06 4.64
N GLY A 83 1.94 -8.77 5.66
CA GLY A 83 3.37 -8.48 5.49
C GLY A 83 4.16 -9.74 5.13
N LEU A 84 5.06 -9.64 4.15
CA LEU A 84 6.00 -10.71 3.79
C LEU A 84 7.39 -10.35 4.28
N ALA A 85 8.06 -11.29 4.94
CA ALA A 85 9.42 -11.10 5.41
C ALA A 85 10.34 -10.91 4.20
N THR A 86 11.39 -10.10 4.35
CA THR A 86 12.44 -9.98 3.34
C THR A 86 13.75 -10.34 4.00
N PRO A 87 14.44 -11.41 3.56
CA PRO A 87 15.74 -11.78 4.13
C PRO A 87 16.74 -10.64 3.94
N MET A 88 17.50 -10.30 4.99
CA MET A 88 18.56 -9.29 4.91
C MET A 88 19.87 -9.93 4.49
N GLY A 89 20.46 -9.44 3.39
CA GLY A 89 21.74 -9.89 2.85
C GLY A 89 21.62 -10.98 1.78
N GLY A 90 22.46 -10.87 0.74
CA GLY A 90 22.73 -11.92 -0.24
C GLY A 90 21.65 -12.18 -1.29
N GLY A 91 21.75 -11.51 -2.45
CA GLY A 91 21.35 -12.01 -3.79
C GLY A 91 19.89 -12.43 -4.06
N VAL A 92 19.00 -12.50 -3.07
CA VAL A 92 17.61 -12.91 -3.25
C VAL A 92 16.72 -11.67 -3.34
N SER A 93 16.05 -11.50 -4.48
CA SER A 93 15.06 -10.43 -4.68
C SER A 93 13.87 -10.63 -3.75
N SER A 94 13.46 -9.58 -3.01
CA SER A 94 12.25 -9.60 -2.17
C SER A 94 11.03 -10.07 -2.96
N LEU A 95 10.22 -10.98 -2.39
CA LEU A 95 8.96 -11.41 -3.01
C LEU A 95 7.99 -10.25 -3.24
N ASN A 96 8.04 -9.20 -2.42
CA ASN A 96 7.26 -7.99 -2.64
C ASN A 96 7.67 -7.28 -3.94
N VAL A 97 8.98 -7.23 -4.24
CA VAL A 97 9.49 -6.66 -5.49
C VAL A 97 9.11 -7.54 -6.66
N GLN A 98 9.16 -8.87 -6.50
CA GLN A 98 8.71 -9.80 -7.53
C GLN A 98 7.23 -9.60 -7.86
N LEU A 99 6.33 -9.56 -6.87
CA LEU A 99 4.90 -9.29 -7.08
C LEU A 99 4.67 -7.98 -7.83
N ARG A 100 5.39 -6.92 -7.48
CA ARG A 100 5.25 -5.60 -8.14
C ARG A 100 5.68 -5.64 -9.60
N LYS A 101 6.76 -6.36 -9.92
CA LYS A 101 7.25 -6.49 -11.29
C LYS A 101 6.35 -7.39 -12.13
N GLU A 102 6.00 -8.57 -11.64
CA GLU A 102 5.19 -9.56 -12.37
C GLU A 102 3.75 -9.08 -12.63
N LEU A 103 3.22 -8.19 -11.79
CA LEU A 103 1.87 -7.64 -11.90
C LEU A 103 1.84 -6.17 -12.36
N ASP A 104 3.00 -5.58 -12.68
CA ASP A 104 3.20 -4.15 -13.02
C ASP A 104 2.51 -3.18 -12.04
N LEU A 105 2.64 -3.42 -10.73
CA LEU A 105 2.04 -2.59 -9.68
C LEU A 105 2.84 -1.30 -9.48
N TYR A 106 2.75 -0.39 -10.46
CA TYR A 106 3.62 0.78 -10.57
C TYR A 106 3.35 1.91 -9.57
N ALA A 107 2.16 1.96 -8.98
CA ALA A 107 1.78 2.98 -8.01
C ALA A 107 1.59 2.37 -6.61
N SER A 108 2.37 2.87 -5.66
CA SER A 108 2.15 2.64 -4.23
C SER A 108 1.47 3.88 -3.65
N LEU A 109 0.37 3.69 -2.91
CA LEU A 109 -0.38 4.78 -2.31
C LEU A 109 -0.55 4.54 -0.82
N VAL A 110 -0.22 5.56 -0.03
CA VAL A 110 -0.32 5.54 1.44
C VAL A 110 -1.08 6.78 1.89
N ASN A 111 -2.17 6.57 2.63
CA ASN A 111 -2.98 7.64 3.19
C ASN A 111 -2.58 7.83 4.65
N CYS A 112 -2.00 8.98 4.97
CA CYS A 112 -1.52 9.34 6.30
C CYS A 112 -2.41 10.44 6.88
N PHE A 113 -3.32 10.08 7.78
CA PHE A 113 -4.27 11.02 8.36
C PHE A 113 -4.44 10.82 9.86
N ASN A 114 -4.74 11.90 10.59
CA ASN A 114 -5.04 11.78 12.01
C ASN A 114 -6.38 11.05 12.23
N LEU A 115 -6.34 9.98 13.03
CA LEU A 115 -7.55 9.29 13.46
C LEU A 115 -8.17 10.00 14.67
N PRO A 116 -9.47 10.33 14.63
CA PRO A 116 -10.15 10.94 15.77
C PRO A 116 -9.99 10.11 17.06
N GLY A 117 -9.56 10.77 18.14
CA GLY A 117 -9.31 10.16 19.44
C GLY A 117 -7.93 9.54 19.62
N LEU A 118 -7.11 9.41 18.55
CA LEU A 118 -5.72 8.98 18.68
C LEU A 118 -4.82 10.19 18.98
N PRO A 119 -4.19 10.27 20.17
CA PRO A 119 -3.31 11.38 20.49
C PRO A 119 -2.05 11.33 19.61
N THR A 120 -1.77 12.43 18.93
CA THR A 120 -0.64 12.59 18.01
C THR A 120 -0.03 13.98 18.20
N ARG A 121 1.27 14.12 17.92
CA ARG A 121 1.98 15.40 18.10
C ARG A 121 1.43 16.48 17.18
N HIS A 122 1.14 16.11 15.93
CA HIS A 122 0.58 16.99 14.92
C HIS A 122 -0.91 16.68 14.73
N GLN A 123 -1.70 17.73 14.49
CA GLN A 123 -3.13 17.66 14.30
C GLN A 123 -3.50 18.11 12.88
N ASN A 124 -4.67 17.70 12.40
CA ASN A 124 -5.18 18.02 11.05
C ASN A 124 -4.26 17.61 9.90
N VAL A 125 -3.51 16.52 10.09
CA VAL A 125 -2.73 15.86 9.05
C VAL A 125 -3.65 14.99 8.21
N ASP A 126 -3.61 15.18 6.90
CA ASP A 126 -4.27 14.36 5.89
C ASP A 126 -3.46 14.45 4.59
N ILE A 127 -2.49 13.56 4.47
CA ILE A 127 -1.49 13.54 3.40
C ILE A 127 -1.62 12.24 2.64
N VAL A 128 -1.59 12.31 1.31
CA VAL A 128 -1.53 11.13 0.44
C VAL A 128 -0.18 11.09 -0.25
N VAL A 129 0.56 10.00 -0.04
CA VAL A 129 1.86 9.77 -0.68
C VAL A 129 1.69 8.76 -1.79
N ILE A 130 1.97 9.17 -3.02
CA ILE A 130 1.94 8.37 -4.23
C ILE A 130 3.37 8.17 -4.72
N ARG A 131 3.79 6.92 -4.68
CA ARG A 131 5.16 6.49 -4.94
C ARG A 131 5.23 5.66 -6.21
N GLU A 132 6.16 6.00 -7.08
CA GLU A 132 6.60 5.16 -8.20
C GLU A 132 7.24 3.88 -7.63
N ASN A 133 6.85 2.71 -8.15
CA ASN A 133 7.10 1.43 -7.48
C ASN A 133 7.80 0.37 -8.36
N THR A 134 8.22 0.74 -9.57
CA THR A 134 8.81 -0.17 -10.58
C THR A 134 10.25 0.13 -10.95
N GLU A 135 10.72 1.38 -10.81
CA GLU A 135 12.08 1.78 -11.20
C GLU A 135 12.82 2.52 -10.08
N GLY A 136 13.83 3.33 -10.43
CA GLY A 136 14.69 4.03 -9.48
C GLY A 136 15.72 3.13 -8.81
N GLU A 137 16.09 3.48 -7.59
CA GLU A 137 17.12 2.83 -6.79
C GLU A 137 16.73 1.39 -6.40
N TYR A 138 15.43 1.04 -6.47
CA TYR A 138 14.90 -0.27 -6.07
C TYR A 138 14.94 -1.28 -7.22
N SER A 139 15.45 -0.88 -8.38
CA SER A 139 15.74 -1.79 -9.49
C SER A 139 16.81 -2.84 -9.13
N GLY A 140 17.66 -2.54 -8.14
CA GLY A 140 18.69 -3.45 -7.62
C GLY A 140 19.85 -3.66 -8.60
N LEU A 141 20.08 -2.70 -9.49
CA LEU A 141 21.16 -2.75 -10.47
C LEU A 141 22.46 -2.29 -9.82
N GLU A 142 23.17 -3.24 -9.23
CA GLU A 142 24.45 -3.01 -8.54
C GLU A 142 25.53 -3.93 -9.08
N HIS A 143 26.76 -3.41 -9.18
CA HIS A 143 27.93 -4.21 -9.52
C HIS A 143 29.19 -3.62 -8.89
N GLU A 144 30.18 -4.48 -8.67
CA GLU A 144 31.51 -4.06 -8.24
C GLU A 144 32.38 -3.85 -9.48
N VAL A 145 32.79 -2.61 -9.74
CA VAL A 145 33.57 -2.25 -10.94
C VAL A 145 35.01 -2.75 -10.79
N VAL A 146 35.58 -2.53 -9.61
CA VAL A 146 36.88 -3.05 -9.15
C VAL A 146 36.79 -3.35 -7.65
N PRO A 147 37.65 -4.22 -7.09
CA PRO A 147 37.61 -4.56 -5.67
C PRO A 147 37.55 -3.32 -4.76
N GLY A 148 36.47 -3.18 -3.99
CA GLY A 148 36.19 -2.06 -3.10
C GLY A 148 35.41 -0.89 -3.71
N VAL A 149 35.01 -0.95 -4.99
CA VAL A 149 34.24 0.10 -5.67
C VAL A 149 32.94 -0.48 -6.22
N VAL A 150 31.84 -0.15 -5.55
CA VAL A 150 30.48 -0.58 -5.90
C VAL A 150 29.74 0.57 -6.58
N GLU A 151 29.14 0.28 -7.73
CA GLU A 151 28.24 1.19 -8.44
C GLU A 151 26.80 0.71 -8.31
N SER A 152 25.90 1.64 -7.99
CA SER A 152 24.45 1.43 -8.01
C SER A 152 23.81 2.33 -9.07
N LEU A 153 23.10 1.72 -10.02
CA LEU A 153 22.50 2.42 -11.15
C LEU A 153 21.04 2.80 -10.84
N LYS A 154 20.78 4.10 -10.71
CA LYS A 154 19.43 4.65 -10.64
C LYS A 154 18.89 4.90 -12.05
N VAL A 155 17.84 4.18 -12.41
CA VAL A 155 17.14 4.34 -13.71
C VAL A 155 15.83 5.07 -13.48
N ILE A 156 15.63 6.17 -14.19
CA ILE A 156 14.34 6.89 -14.27
C ILE A 156 13.97 7.00 -15.75
N THR A 157 12.74 6.66 -16.08
CA THR A 157 12.22 6.72 -17.45
C THR A 157 11.05 7.71 -17.55
N LYS A 158 10.90 8.33 -18.73
CA LYS A 158 9.79 9.24 -19.01
C LYS A 158 8.44 8.51 -18.90
N PHE A 159 8.36 7.29 -19.43
CA PHE A 159 7.16 6.45 -19.36
C PHE A 159 6.68 6.22 -17.91
N CYS A 160 7.56 5.77 -17.02
CA CYS A 160 7.21 5.52 -15.62
C CYS A 160 6.87 6.81 -14.87
N SER A 161 7.61 7.89 -15.14
CA SER A 161 7.38 9.21 -14.54
C SER A 161 6.04 9.83 -14.96
N GLU A 162 5.68 9.73 -16.24
CA GLU A 162 4.40 10.22 -16.74
C GLU A 162 3.22 9.44 -16.17
N ARG A 163 3.29 8.10 -16.12
CA ARG A 163 2.18 7.27 -15.61
C ARG A 163 1.93 7.50 -14.12
N ILE A 164 2.98 7.65 -13.30
CA ILE A 164 2.82 7.93 -11.87
C ILE A 164 2.32 9.35 -11.63
N ALA A 165 2.79 10.34 -12.41
CA ALA A 165 2.28 11.71 -12.35
C ALA A 165 0.80 11.75 -12.73
N LYS A 166 0.41 11.10 -13.84
CA LYS A 166 -0.98 11.01 -14.28
C LYS A 166 -1.86 10.40 -13.18
N TYR A 167 -1.41 9.29 -12.59
CA TYR A 167 -2.12 8.65 -11.49
C TYR A 167 -2.29 9.61 -10.30
N ALA A 168 -1.25 10.36 -9.93
CA ALA A 168 -1.32 11.30 -8.81
C ALA A 168 -2.31 12.45 -9.04
N PHE A 169 -2.31 13.03 -10.25
CA PHE A 169 -3.25 14.10 -10.60
C PHE A 169 -4.68 13.61 -10.74
N GLU A 170 -4.89 12.43 -11.32
CA GLU A 170 -6.20 11.80 -11.45
C GLU A 170 -6.77 11.42 -10.08
N TYR A 171 -5.95 10.83 -9.21
CA TYR A 171 -6.30 10.58 -7.82
C TYR A 171 -6.70 11.88 -7.12
N ALA A 172 -5.91 12.94 -7.27
CA ALA A 172 -6.19 14.23 -6.65
C ALA A 172 -7.52 14.81 -7.15
N TYR A 173 -7.79 14.75 -8.45
CA TYR A 173 -9.04 15.22 -9.06
C TYR A 173 -10.26 14.48 -8.49
N LEU A 174 -10.23 13.15 -8.51
CA LEU A 174 -11.34 12.30 -8.09
C LEU A 174 -11.63 12.37 -6.60
N ASN A 175 -10.60 12.60 -5.78
CA ASN A 175 -10.72 12.71 -4.33
C ASN A 175 -10.85 14.16 -3.86
N ASN A 176 -11.17 15.10 -4.77
CA ASN A 176 -11.36 16.53 -4.48
C ASN A 176 -10.16 17.21 -3.79
N ARG A 177 -8.96 16.66 -3.98
CA ARG A 177 -7.69 17.23 -3.51
C ARG A 177 -7.34 18.44 -4.37
N LYS A 178 -6.63 19.40 -3.78
CA LYS A 178 -6.39 20.72 -4.41
C LYS A 178 -4.94 20.94 -4.80
N LYS A 179 -4.01 20.14 -4.27
CA LYS A 179 -2.58 20.33 -4.50
C LYS A 179 -1.86 19.01 -4.70
N VAL A 180 -1.01 18.96 -5.73
CA VAL A 180 -0.04 17.88 -5.97
C VAL A 180 1.37 18.47 -5.83
N THR A 181 2.19 17.81 -5.01
CA THR A 181 3.59 18.22 -4.75
C THR A 181 4.54 17.15 -5.24
N ALA A 182 5.39 17.46 -6.22
CA ALA A 182 6.45 16.57 -6.66
C ALA A 182 7.67 16.68 -5.73
N VAL A 183 8.08 15.56 -5.13
CA VAL A 183 9.27 15.48 -4.26
C VAL A 183 10.44 14.94 -5.05
N HIS A 184 11.57 15.65 -5.02
CA HIS A 184 12.72 15.36 -5.86
C HIS A 184 14.05 15.77 -5.21
N LYS A 185 15.17 15.53 -5.87
CA LYS A 185 16.52 15.97 -5.50
C LYS A 185 17.28 16.40 -6.77
N ALA A 186 16.57 17.09 -7.66
CA ALA A 186 17.08 17.57 -8.95
C ALA A 186 18.20 18.63 -8.84
N ASN A 187 18.42 19.21 -7.64
CA ASN A 187 19.58 20.06 -7.37
C ASN A 187 20.91 19.28 -7.47
N ILE A 188 20.89 17.96 -7.22
CA ILE A 188 22.02 17.05 -7.36
C ILE A 188 21.83 16.16 -8.60
N MET A 189 20.71 15.44 -8.70
CA MET A 189 20.41 14.54 -9.82
C MET A 189 19.69 15.28 -10.94
N LYS A 190 20.42 16.15 -11.64
CA LYS A 190 19.87 17.05 -12.66
C LYS A 190 19.15 16.32 -13.80
N LEU A 191 19.62 15.14 -14.19
CA LEU A 191 19.05 14.35 -15.29
C LEU A 191 17.91 13.45 -14.81
N ALA A 192 18.17 12.52 -13.89
CA ALA A 192 17.18 11.53 -13.45
C ALA A 192 15.95 12.21 -12.80
N ASP A 193 16.17 13.04 -11.78
CA ASP A 193 15.07 13.74 -11.12
C ASP A 193 14.57 14.95 -11.94
N GLY A 194 15.40 15.49 -12.84
CA GLY A 194 14.97 16.49 -13.80
C GLY A 194 13.91 15.94 -14.77
N LEU A 195 14.13 14.73 -15.30
CA LEU A 195 13.19 14.04 -16.18
C LEU A 195 11.87 13.72 -15.46
N PHE A 196 11.94 13.31 -14.19
CA PHE A 196 10.76 13.09 -13.36
C PHE A 196 9.94 14.40 -13.20
N LEU A 197 10.59 15.52 -12.91
CA LEU A 197 9.93 16.82 -12.79
C LEU A 197 9.34 17.31 -14.12
N GLU A 198 10.07 17.16 -15.21
CA GLU A 198 9.58 17.48 -16.56
C GLU A 198 8.27 16.75 -16.84
N SER A 199 8.25 15.43 -16.61
CA SER A 199 7.07 14.58 -16.78
C SER A 199 5.91 15.05 -15.88
N CYS A 200 6.19 15.39 -14.62
CA CYS A 200 5.17 15.91 -13.70
C CYS A 200 4.58 17.26 -14.17
N ARG A 201 5.43 18.17 -14.66
CA ARG A 201 5.00 19.47 -15.21
C ARG A 201 4.15 19.29 -16.44
N GLU A 202 4.55 18.43 -17.37
CA GLU A 202 3.79 18.13 -18.59
C GLU A 202 2.39 17.60 -18.24
N VAL A 203 2.29 16.67 -17.30
CA VAL A 203 1.00 16.16 -16.83
C VAL A 203 0.18 17.25 -16.12
N ALA A 204 0.81 18.10 -15.30
CA ALA A 204 0.14 19.17 -14.57
C ALA A 204 -0.65 20.12 -15.50
N THR A 205 -0.15 20.37 -16.71
CA THR A 205 -0.84 21.21 -17.71
C THR A 205 -2.25 20.69 -18.07
N LYS A 206 -2.49 19.39 -17.92
CA LYS A 206 -3.78 18.73 -18.19
C LYS A 206 -4.79 18.88 -17.05
N TYR A 207 -4.37 19.38 -15.88
CA TYR A 207 -5.18 19.49 -14.67
C TYR A 207 -5.13 20.90 -14.06
N PRO A 208 -5.65 21.93 -14.76
CA PRO A 208 -5.53 23.34 -14.33
C PRO A 208 -6.21 23.66 -12.98
N GLY A 209 -7.16 22.82 -12.54
CA GLY A 209 -7.82 22.96 -11.23
C GLY A 209 -6.99 22.47 -10.03
N ILE A 210 -5.83 21.85 -10.26
CA ILE A 210 -4.96 21.29 -9.22
C ILE A 210 -3.67 22.11 -9.17
N LYS A 211 -3.35 22.66 -7.99
CA LYS A 211 -2.11 23.40 -7.78
C LYS A 211 -0.92 22.44 -7.82
N TYR A 212 -0.03 22.62 -8.78
CA TYR A 212 1.25 21.92 -8.83
C TYR A 212 2.34 22.67 -8.08
N SER A 213 3.19 21.95 -7.35
CA SER A 213 4.37 22.49 -6.67
C SER A 213 5.49 21.46 -6.60
N GLU A 214 6.72 21.92 -6.41
CA GLU A 214 7.92 21.09 -6.36
C GLU A 214 8.67 21.36 -5.08
N ILE A 215 9.24 20.32 -4.47
CA ILE A 215 10.02 20.45 -3.25
C ILE A 215 11.19 19.48 -3.25
N ILE A 216 12.37 19.98 -2.86
CA ILE A 216 13.52 19.11 -2.63
C ILE A 216 13.28 18.21 -1.41
N VAL A 217 13.68 16.94 -1.48
CA VAL A 217 13.37 15.92 -0.46
C VAL A 217 13.90 16.29 0.93
N ASP A 218 15.03 16.99 1.05
CA ASP A 218 15.55 17.42 2.35
C ASP A 218 14.61 18.43 3.02
N ASN A 219 14.18 19.44 2.25
CA ASN A 219 13.22 20.43 2.72
C ASN A 219 11.87 19.75 2.97
N CYS A 220 11.47 18.79 2.13
CA CYS A 220 10.27 18.00 2.34
C CYS A 220 10.27 17.31 3.70
N CYS A 221 11.36 16.62 4.07
CA CYS A 221 11.49 15.97 5.38
C CYS A 221 11.41 16.98 6.52
N MET A 222 12.12 18.12 6.41
CA MET A 222 12.07 19.20 7.41
C MET A 222 10.65 19.78 7.57
N GLN A 223 9.96 20.01 6.46
CA GLN A 223 8.61 20.55 6.43
C GLN A 223 7.57 19.55 6.94
N LEU A 224 7.72 18.25 6.63
CA LEU A 224 6.83 17.20 7.12
C LEU A 224 6.82 17.15 8.65
N VAL A 225 7.98 17.21 9.29
CA VAL A 225 8.05 17.17 10.77
C VAL A 225 7.69 18.49 11.44
N SER A 226 7.72 19.60 10.71
CA SER A 226 7.46 20.94 11.26
C SER A 226 5.99 21.35 11.07
N LYS A 227 5.50 21.24 9.83
CA LYS A 227 4.18 21.69 9.39
C LYS A 227 3.58 20.72 8.36
N PRO A 228 3.22 19.49 8.77
CA PRO A 228 2.72 18.46 7.85
C PRO A 228 1.42 18.82 7.12
N GLU A 229 0.56 19.64 7.73
CA GLU A 229 -0.75 20.03 7.20
C GLU A 229 -0.69 20.88 5.91
N GLN A 230 0.50 21.31 5.49
CA GLN A 230 0.70 22.02 4.24
C GLN A 230 0.71 21.11 2.99
N PHE A 231 0.86 19.80 3.21
CA PHE A 231 0.89 18.80 2.16
C PHE A 231 -0.50 18.20 1.97
N ASP A 232 -0.80 17.87 0.72
CA ASP A 232 -2.07 17.28 0.30
C ASP A 232 -1.75 15.97 -0.42
N VAL A 233 -1.64 15.97 -1.76
CA VAL A 233 -1.09 14.84 -2.52
C VAL A 233 0.39 15.07 -2.81
N MET A 234 1.21 14.04 -2.59
CA MET A 234 2.65 14.04 -2.85
C MET A 234 2.97 12.95 -3.86
N VAL A 235 3.69 13.30 -4.93
CA VAL A 235 4.16 12.34 -5.93
C VAL A 235 5.69 12.25 -5.88
N THR A 236 6.21 11.03 -5.86
CA THR A 236 7.63 10.80 -5.57
C THR A 236 8.23 9.66 -6.42
N PRO A 237 9.50 9.73 -6.81
CA PRO A 237 10.29 8.56 -7.21
C PRO A 237 10.37 7.52 -6.09
N ASN A 238 10.83 6.31 -6.45
CA ASN A 238 10.72 5.11 -5.64
C ASN A 238 11.35 5.21 -4.24
N LEU A 239 12.64 5.57 -4.14
CA LEU A 239 13.33 5.66 -2.84
C LEU A 239 12.71 6.72 -1.92
N TYR A 240 12.45 7.92 -2.44
CA TYR A 240 11.94 9.04 -1.62
C TYR A 240 10.53 8.78 -1.14
N GLY A 241 9.69 8.15 -1.97
CA GLY A 241 8.35 7.76 -1.58
C GLY A 241 8.32 6.84 -0.39
N ASN A 242 9.26 5.88 -0.32
CA ASN A 242 9.35 5.01 0.84
C ASN A 242 9.65 5.79 2.11
N LEU A 243 10.64 6.68 2.07
CA LEU A 243 11.05 7.48 3.24
C LEU A 243 9.93 8.42 3.67
N VAL A 244 9.39 9.20 2.73
CA VAL A 244 8.32 10.18 2.96
C VAL A 244 7.06 9.50 3.50
N ALA A 245 6.63 8.37 2.94
CA ALA A 245 5.45 7.65 3.41
C ALA A 245 5.62 7.14 4.86
N ASN A 246 6.79 6.57 5.20
CA ASN A 246 7.06 6.13 6.57
C ASN A 246 7.10 7.30 7.57
N THR A 247 7.71 8.43 7.17
CA THR A 247 7.73 9.64 8.01
C THR A 247 6.32 10.20 8.21
N ALA A 248 5.53 10.34 7.15
CA ALA A 248 4.15 10.80 7.21
C ALA A 248 3.29 9.88 8.08
N ALA A 249 3.46 8.56 7.95
CA ALA A 249 2.76 7.59 8.79
C ALA A 249 3.14 7.72 10.27
N GLY A 250 4.43 7.91 10.57
CA GLY A 250 4.91 8.16 11.93
C GLY A 250 4.30 9.43 12.55
N ILE A 251 4.17 10.50 11.76
CA ILE A 251 3.53 11.76 12.19
C ILE A 251 2.04 11.57 12.49
N ALA A 252 1.34 10.77 11.68
CA ALA A 252 -0.10 10.58 11.75
C ALA A 252 -0.58 9.57 12.83
N GLY A 253 0.34 8.85 13.50
CA GLY A 253 -0.01 7.89 14.55
C GLY A 253 0.75 6.57 14.51
N GLY A 254 1.66 6.38 13.55
CA GLY A 254 2.48 5.19 13.41
C GLY A 254 2.03 4.26 12.27
N THR A 255 2.91 3.36 11.85
CA THR A 255 2.68 2.49 10.69
C THR A 255 1.57 1.44 10.90
N GLY A 256 1.26 1.08 12.15
CA GLY A 256 0.24 0.08 12.51
C GLY A 256 -1.21 0.54 12.31
N VAL A 257 -1.45 1.84 12.12
CA VAL A 257 -2.79 2.42 11.90
C VAL A 257 -2.97 3.05 10.53
N MET A 258 -1.90 3.17 9.74
CA MET A 258 -1.96 3.83 8.44
C MET A 258 -2.23 2.81 7.33
N PRO A 259 -3.33 2.94 6.59
CA PRO A 259 -3.58 2.08 5.44
C PRO A 259 -2.64 2.40 4.30
N GLY A 260 -2.50 1.43 3.41
CA GLY A 260 -2.02 1.71 2.08
C GLY A 260 -2.11 0.50 1.18
N GLY A 261 -1.26 0.46 0.18
CA GLY A 261 -0.98 -0.77 -0.52
C GLY A 261 0.03 -0.55 -1.63
N ALA A 262 0.85 -1.57 -1.87
CA ALA A 262 1.66 -1.63 -3.06
C ALA A 262 0.76 -2.04 -4.23
N GLY A 263 0.12 -1.06 -4.86
CA GLY A 263 -0.89 -1.30 -5.89
C GLY A 263 -2.32 -1.00 -5.46
N VAL A 264 -2.55 -0.03 -4.55
CA VAL A 264 -3.89 0.54 -4.40
C VAL A 264 -4.20 1.29 -5.68
N SER A 265 -5.07 0.70 -6.49
CA SER A 265 -5.99 1.44 -7.33
C SER A 265 -7.08 2.00 -6.42
N VAL A 266 -7.07 3.32 -6.20
CA VAL A 266 -8.36 3.96 -6.00
C VAL A 266 -9.04 3.87 -7.34
N PHE A 267 -10.23 3.27 -7.35
CA PHE A 267 -11.06 3.24 -8.54
C PHE A 267 -11.16 4.65 -9.10
N VAL A 268 -10.61 4.79 -10.31
CA VAL A 268 -10.96 5.85 -11.25
C VAL A 268 -12.32 5.44 -11.81
N PRO A 269 -13.45 6.09 -11.45
CA PRO A 269 -14.65 5.95 -12.26
C PRO A 269 -14.31 6.53 -13.63
N THR A 270 -13.97 5.67 -14.58
CA THR A 270 -14.16 6.03 -15.98
C THR A 270 -15.67 6.23 -16.15
N PRO A 271 -16.15 7.43 -16.53
CA PRO A 271 -17.54 7.59 -16.92
C PRO A 271 -17.79 6.66 -18.12
N ILE A 272 -18.89 5.91 -18.05
CA ILE A 272 -19.42 4.96 -19.04
C ILE A 272 -19.62 5.55 -20.47
N PHE A 273 -19.24 6.81 -20.71
CA PHE A 273 -19.52 7.55 -21.95
C PHE A 273 -18.29 7.88 -22.83
N ALA A 274 -17.12 7.28 -22.61
CA ALA A 274 -15.99 7.40 -23.52
C ALA A 274 -15.74 6.10 -24.29
N LEU A 275 -16.66 5.74 -25.18
CA LEU A 275 -16.61 4.50 -25.98
C LEU A 275 -15.83 4.65 -27.31
N ASP A 276 -15.31 5.85 -27.64
CA ASP A 276 -14.71 6.12 -28.96
C ASP A 276 -13.26 6.64 -28.94
N SER A 277 -12.47 6.37 -27.90
CA SER A 277 -11.03 6.70 -27.93
C SER A 277 -10.17 5.46 -27.64
N PRO A 278 -9.35 5.00 -28.60
CA PRO A 278 -8.42 3.90 -28.34
C PRO A 278 -7.33 4.41 -27.38
N ALA A 279 -7.03 3.62 -26.35
CA ALA A 279 -5.97 3.79 -25.35
C ALA A 279 -6.21 4.82 -24.21
N ALA A 280 -6.76 4.35 -23.09
CA ALA A 280 -6.62 5.00 -21.77
C ALA A 280 -6.68 3.97 -20.62
N GLY A 281 -5.77 2.99 -20.64
CA GLY A 281 -5.35 2.20 -19.47
C GLY A 281 -4.08 2.83 -18.86
N ASN A 282 -3.68 2.72 -17.59
CA ASN A 282 -3.52 1.56 -16.70
C ASN A 282 -2.77 2.17 -15.48
N VAL A 283 -3.18 2.15 -14.18
CA VAL A 283 -3.17 1.07 -13.14
C VAL A 283 -2.22 -0.08 -13.49
N GLY A 284 -1.60 -0.86 -12.59
CA GLY A 284 -1.00 -2.10 -13.11
C GLY A 284 -2.11 -2.80 -13.88
N ALA A 285 -2.03 -2.91 -15.21
CA ALA A 285 -3.16 -2.65 -16.12
C ALA A 285 -4.52 -3.23 -15.71
N ASP A 286 -4.46 -4.38 -15.05
CA ASP A 286 -5.61 -5.15 -14.63
C ASP A 286 -5.58 -5.57 -13.14
N HIS A 287 -4.65 -5.13 -12.29
CA HIS A 287 -4.44 -5.71 -10.94
C HIS A 287 -4.30 -4.67 -9.82
N ALA A 288 -4.87 -4.98 -8.65
CA ALA A 288 -4.71 -4.20 -7.42
C ALA A 288 -4.33 -5.09 -6.23
N VAL A 289 -3.34 -4.66 -5.45
CA VAL A 289 -2.90 -5.36 -4.23
C VAL A 289 -2.97 -4.41 -3.04
N PHE A 290 -3.77 -4.80 -2.05
CA PHE A 290 -4.03 -4.05 -0.82
C PHE A 290 -3.22 -4.66 0.32
N GLU A 291 -2.50 -3.82 1.07
CA GLU A 291 -1.65 -4.28 2.19
C GLU A 291 -1.50 -3.19 3.24
N GLN A 292 -0.68 -3.39 4.28
CA GLN A 292 -0.38 -2.30 5.21
C GLN A 292 0.54 -1.27 4.52
N GLY A 293 0.21 0.02 4.61
CA GLY A 293 0.78 1.05 3.73
C GLY A 293 2.24 1.40 3.99
N ALA A 294 2.63 1.44 5.26
CA ALA A 294 4.00 1.68 5.66
C ALA A 294 4.68 0.33 5.95
N SER A 295 5.95 0.21 5.55
CA SER A 295 6.75 -1.00 5.78
C SER A 295 6.77 -1.28 7.27
N ALA A 296 5.90 -2.17 7.72
CA ALA A 296 5.93 -2.65 9.07
C ALA A 296 7.19 -3.51 9.15
N GLY A 297 8.30 -2.92 9.60
CA GLY A 297 9.45 -3.66 10.15
C GLY A 297 9.04 -4.65 11.26
N ASN A 298 7.75 -4.69 11.61
CA ASN A 298 7.09 -5.59 12.54
C ASN A 298 6.87 -7.01 12.02
N VAL A 299 7.12 -7.34 10.74
CA VAL A 299 7.03 -8.74 10.26
C VAL A 299 7.96 -9.65 11.07
N GLY A 300 9.03 -9.11 11.66
CA GLY A 300 9.99 -9.86 12.50
C GLY A 300 9.88 -9.65 14.03
N HIS A 301 8.88 -8.92 14.55
CA HIS A 301 8.78 -8.75 16.01
C HIS A 301 8.16 -9.98 16.67
N GLN A 302 8.99 -11.01 16.92
CA GLN A 302 8.62 -12.28 17.52
C GLN A 302 7.82 -12.13 18.83
N LYS A 303 8.15 -11.11 19.64
CA LYS A 303 7.42 -10.74 20.87
C LYS A 303 5.94 -10.37 20.64
N LEU A 304 5.59 -9.73 19.51
CA LEU A 304 4.20 -9.36 19.21
C LEU A 304 3.39 -10.56 18.70
N VAL A 305 4.04 -11.44 17.93
CA VAL A 305 3.47 -12.70 17.44
C VAL A 305 3.17 -13.62 18.63
N GLU A 306 4.13 -13.79 19.54
CA GLU A 306 4.00 -14.59 20.76
C GLU A 306 2.89 -14.08 21.68
N GLN A 307 2.71 -12.75 21.77
CA GLN A 307 1.69 -12.14 22.62
C GLN A 307 0.29 -12.10 21.98
N LYS A 308 0.14 -12.49 20.70
CA LYS A 308 -1.10 -12.36 19.91
C LYS A 308 -1.71 -10.95 19.98
N LYS A 309 -0.87 -9.91 20.05
CA LYS A 309 -1.27 -8.50 20.17
C LYS A 309 -0.86 -7.74 18.91
N ALA A 310 -1.55 -8.02 17.79
CA ALA A 310 -1.38 -7.27 16.56
C ALA A 310 -2.48 -6.21 16.42
N ASN A 311 -2.15 -5.05 15.85
CA ASN A 311 -3.13 -4.03 15.50
C ASN A 311 -3.63 -4.25 14.06
N PRO A 312 -4.91 -4.60 13.85
CA PRO A 312 -5.44 -4.86 12.51
C PRO A 312 -5.88 -3.57 11.78
N VAL A 313 -5.85 -2.40 12.42
CA VAL A 313 -6.43 -1.15 11.89
C VAL A 313 -5.91 -0.80 10.50
N ALA A 314 -4.59 -0.84 10.28
CA ALA A 314 -4.01 -0.55 8.97
C ALA A 314 -4.60 -1.46 7.87
N LEU A 315 -4.70 -2.77 8.12
CA LEU A 315 -5.19 -3.72 7.13
C LEU A 315 -6.72 -3.64 6.96
N LEU A 316 -7.47 -3.33 8.02
CA LEU A 316 -8.92 -3.07 7.94
C LEU A 316 -9.21 -1.83 7.07
N LEU A 317 -8.44 -0.76 7.26
CA LEU A 317 -8.56 0.45 6.43
C LEU A 317 -8.12 0.17 4.98
N SER A 318 -7.08 -0.62 4.75
CA SER A 318 -6.72 -1.10 3.40
C SER A 318 -7.81 -1.97 2.77
N SER A 319 -8.54 -2.72 3.58
CA SER A 319 -9.69 -3.51 3.13
C SER A 319 -10.90 -2.63 2.79
N ALA A 320 -11.07 -1.49 3.46
CA ALA A 320 -12.05 -0.49 3.03
C ALA A 320 -11.67 0.11 1.66
N MET A 321 -10.37 0.37 1.42
CA MET A 321 -9.88 0.79 0.10
C MET A 321 -10.15 -0.28 -0.97
N MET A 322 -9.94 -1.56 -0.65
CA MET A 322 -10.29 -2.70 -1.50
C MET A 322 -11.79 -2.75 -1.81
N LEU A 323 -12.66 -2.57 -0.81
CA LEU A 323 -14.11 -2.56 -1.01
C LEU A 323 -14.55 -1.41 -1.93
N ARG A 324 -13.94 -0.22 -1.82
CA ARG A 324 -14.20 0.88 -2.78
C ARG A 324 -13.74 0.53 -4.19
N HIS A 325 -12.57 -0.09 -4.32
CA HIS A 325 -12.08 -0.58 -5.60
C HIS A 325 -13.04 -1.59 -6.24
N LEU A 326 -13.59 -2.50 -5.43
CA LEU A 326 -14.58 -3.50 -5.83
C LEU A 326 -16.00 -2.96 -6.07
N GLN A 327 -16.22 -1.63 -6.02
CA GLN A 327 -17.53 -0.98 -6.17
C GLN A 327 -18.53 -1.28 -5.04
N PHE A 328 -18.03 -1.44 -3.81
CA PHE A 328 -18.83 -1.62 -2.60
C PHE A 328 -18.63 -0.47 -1.60
N PRO A 329 -18.92 0.80 -1.97
CA PRO A 329 -18.63 1.97 -1.15
C PRO A 329 -19.38 1.97 0.18
N SER A 330 -20.62 1.49 0.22
CA SER A 330 -21.42 1.41 1.46
C SER A 330 -20.78 0.49 2.51
N PHE A 331 -20.19 -0.63 2.09
CA PHE A 331 -19.46 -1.53 2.98
C PHE A 331 -18.14 -0.91 3.43
N ALA A 332 -17.42 -0.22 2.53
CA ALA A 332 -16.21 0.49 2.87
C ALA A 332 -16.46 1.59 3.92
N ASP A 333 -17.49 2.41 3.72
CA ASP A 333 -17.84 3.52 4.62
C ASP A 333 -18.28 3.01 5.99
N ARG A 334 -19.04 1.91 6.03
CA ARG A 334 -19.40 1.22 7.28
C ARG A 334 -18.16 0.74 8.03
N LEU A 335 -17.21 0.10 7.33
CA LEU A 335 -15.97 -0.41 7.92
C LEU A 335 -15.11 0.72 8.47
N GLU A 336 -14.87 1.78 7.70
CA GLU A 336 -14.09 2.93 8.17
C GLU A 336 -14.75 3.65 9.34
N THR A 337 -16.07 3.83 9.29
CA THR A 337 -16.82 4.48 10.38
C THR A 337 -16.73 3.66 11.66
N ALA A 338 -16.84 2.33 11.56
CA ALA A 338 -16.68 1.44 12.71
C ALA A 338 -15.28 1.54 13.31
N VAL A 339 -14.22 1.47 12.48
CA VAL A 339 -12.83 1.60 12.94
C VAL A 339 -12.59 2.96 13.61
N LYS A 340 -13.01 4.06 12.97
CA LYS A 340 -12.90 5.43 13.53
C LYS A 340 -13.63 5.54 14.86
N ARG A 341 -14.84 4.97 14.95
CA ARG A 341 -15.64 4.98 16.18
C ARG A 341 -14.92 4.25 17.32
N VAL A 342 -14.45 3.02 17.10
CA VAL A 342 -13.77 2.23 18.14
C VAL A 342 -12.52 2.94 18.66
N ILE A 343 -11.72 3.52 17.76
CA ILE A 343 -10.52 4.29 18.13
C ILE A 343 -10.89 5.55 18.93
N SER A 344 -11.94 6.25 18.49
CA SER A 344 -12.43 7.47 19.15
C SER A 344 -13.03 7.22 20.54
N GLU A 345 -13.72 6.10 20.74
CA GLU A 345 -14.29 5.71 22.04
C GLU A 345 -13.18 5.42 23.07
N GLY A 346 -12.00 5.00 22.59
CA GLY A 346 -10.81 4.80 23.43
C GLY A 346 -10.89 3.62 24.40
N LYS A 347 -12.01 2.90 24.47
CA LYS A 347 -12.22 1.77 25.39
C LYS A 347 -11.42 0.52 25.03
N TYR A 348 -11.21 0.29 23.73
CA TYR A 348 -10.52 -0.88 23.20
C TYR A 348 -9.39 -0.39 22.31
N ARG A 349 -8.18 -0.31 22.86
CA ARG A 349 -6.97 0.11 22.14
C ARG A 349 -5.91 -0.98 22.20
N THR A 350 -5.24 -1.21 21.08
CA THR A 350 -4.01 -1.99 21.06
C THR A 350 -2.89 -1.19 21.72
N LYS A 351 -1.87 -1.89 22.20
CA LYS A 351 -0.80 -1.29 23.03
C LYS A 351 -0.08 -0.13 22.34
N ASP A 352 0.04 -0.19 21.02
CA ASP A 352 0.64 0.83 20.16
C ASP A 352 -0.16 2.16 20.12
N LEU A 353 -1.42 2.17 20.57
CA LEU A 353 -2.30 3.36 20.56
C LEU A 353 -2.47 4.03 21.93
N GLY A 354 -1.70 3.61 22.94
CA GLY A 354 -1.83 4.04 24.33
C GLY A 354 -2.94 3.25 25.05
N GLU A 355 -2.55 2.41 26.01
CA GLU A 355 -3.43 1.43 26.66
C GLU A 355 -4.63 2.06 27.39
N THR A 356 -5.79 1.38 27.29
CA THR A 356 -6.76 1.27 28.40
C THR A 356 -7.16 -0.21 28.44
N VAL A 357 -6.64 -0.95 29.41
CA VAL A 357 -6.99 -2.36 29.60
C VAL A 357 -8.15 -2.44 30.59
N ALA A 358 -9.31 -2.88 30.13
CA ALA A 358 -10.36 -3.46 30.98
C ALA A 358 -10.77 -4.83 30.41
N PRO A 359 -11.17 -5.80 31.25
CA PRO A 359 -10.86 -7.21 31.02
C PRO A 359 -11.72 -7.86 29.92
N LYS A 360 -11.07 -8.77 29.17
CA LYS A 360 -11.64 -9.84 28.32
C LYS A 360 -12.12 -9.56 26.88
N ARG A 361 -11.97 -8.36 26.29
CA ARG A 361 -12.16 -8.18 24.83
C ARG A 361 -11.04 -7.34 24.22
N SER A 362 -10.25 -7.94 23.33
CA SER A 362 -9.30 -7.21 22.48
C SER A 362 -10.02 -6.65 21.26
N LEU A 363 -9.43 -5.66 20.59
CA LEU A 363 -9.89 -5.09 19.30
C LEU A 363 -10.13 -6.14 18.20
N MET A 364 -9.59 -7.36 18.34
CA MET A 364 -9.88 -8.47 17.42
C MET A 364 -11.26 -9.10 17.66
N GLN A 365 -11.93 -8.83 18.78
CA GLN A 365 -13.18 -9.46 19.21
C GLN A 365 -14.34 -8.46 19.39
N SER A 366 -14.09 -7.16 19.18
CA SER A 366 -15.06 -6.06 19.30
C SER A 366 -15.24 -5.38 17.97
#